data_AF-D2R0Z3-F1
#
_entry.id   AF-D2R0Z3-F1
#
_cell.length_a   1.000
_cell.length_b   1.000
_cell.length_c   1.000
_cell.angle_alpha   90.00
_cell.angle_beta   90.00
_cell.angle_gamma   90.00
#
_symmetry.space_group_name_H-M   'P 1'
#
loop_
_entity.id
_entity.type
_entity.pdbx_description
1 polymer ?
#
loop_
_entity_poly.entity_id
_entity_poly.type
_entity_poly.pdbx_seq_one_letter_code
_entity_poly.pdbx_strand_id
1 'polypeptide(L)'
;MSYLPKQLPAEVLLLCERISAPALLVAHLRLVHDAALSITARLREHYPALHFSTEEVLLGAATHDLGKVLHPEEMTGPGDRHEESGPEFLIQQRLPPHLARFARTHARWTDEGLLLEDLLVALADHVWKGKRDEHLESLVIAKIAEKTSLEPWEVFATVDEILDEVASLAGARLVYQKQIQDSM
;
A
#
# COMPACT_ATOMS: atom_id res chain seq x y z
N MET A 1 -15.42 -1.82 19.86
CA MET A 1 -15.94 -1.90 18.47
C MET A 1 -15.01 -2.81 17.69
N SER A 2 -15.54 -3.75 16.90
CA SER A 2 -14.71 -4.54 15.99
C SER A 2 -14.16 -3.63 14.90
N TYR A 3 -12.84 -3.66 14.68
CA TYR A 3 -12.21 -2.96 13.56
C TYR A 3 -12.80 -3.45 12.24
N LEU A 4 -13.06 -2.52 11.32
CA LEU A 4 -13.51 -2.83 9.97
C LEU A 4 -12.73 -1.92 9.01
N PRO A 5 -11.88 -2.47 8.11
CA PRO A 5 -11.13 -1.66 7.17
C PRO A 5 -12.07 -0.98 6.18
N LYS A 6 -11.68 0.22 5.74
CA LYS A 6 -12.37 0.94 4.67
C LYS A 6 -12.56 0.06 3.43
N GLN A 7 -13.64 0.31 2.71
CA GLN A 7 -13.92 -0.41 1.47
C GLN A 7 -12.92 0.04 0.39
N LEU A 8 -12.57 -0.87 -0.53
CA LEU A 8 -11.84 -0.47 -1.73
C LEU A 8 -12.69 0.48 -2.58
N PRO A 9 -12.05 1.31 -3.43
CA PRO A 9 -12.76 2.06 -4.46
C PRO A 9 -13.64 1.14 -5.31
N ALA A 10 -14.80 1.65 -5.72
CA ALA A 10 -15.80 0.85 -6.45
C ALA A 10 -15.23 0.25 -7.74
N GLU A 11 -14.41 1.00 -8.49
CA GLU A 11 -13.74 0.48 -9.68
C GLU A 11 -12.80 -0.70 -9.39
N VAL A 12 -12.14 -0.70 -8.24
CA VAL A 12 -11.22 -1.77 -7.83
C VAL A 12 -12.00 -3.01 -7.41
N LEU A 13 -13.13 -2.85 -6.70
CA LEU A 13 -14.02 -3.98 -6.39
C LEU A 13 -14.53 -4.65 -7.67
N LEU A 14 -14.99 -3.86 -8.64
CA LEU A 14 -15.43 -4.36 -9.95
C LEU A 14 -14.29 -5.04 -10.73
N LEU A 15 -13.05 -4.55 -10.59
CA LEU A 15 -11.88 -5.21 -11.14
C LEU A 15 -11.63 -6.56 -10.46
N CYS A 16 -11.64 -6.61 -9.13
CA CYS A 16 -11.49 -7.84 -8.34
C CYS A 16 -12.52 -8.90 -8.72
N GLU A 17 -13.79 -8.51 -8.88
CA GLU A 17 -14.85 -9.41 -9.35
C GLU A 17 -14.57 -9.93 -10.76
N ARG A 18 -14.21 -9.04 -11.69
CA ARG A 18 -13.94 -9.38 -13.09
C ARG A 18 -12.79 -10.38 -13.25
N ILE A 19 -11.75 -10.25 -12.44
CA ILE A 19 -10.57 -11.15 -12.46
C ILE A 19 -10.71 -12.33 -11.49
N SER A 20 -11.86 -12.48 -10.82
CA SER A 20 -12.10 -13.52 -9.81
C SER A 20 -11.03 -13.55 -8.71
N ALA A 21 -10.63 -12.37 -8.22
CA ALA A 21 -9.63 -12.23 -7.16
C ALA A 21 -10.07 -13.01 -5.89
N PRO A 22 -9.19 -13.84 -5.30
CA PRO A 22 -9.52 -14.59 -4.09
C PRO A 22 -9.92 -13.68 -2.92
N ALA A 23 -10.85 -14.14 -2.07
CA ALA A 23 -11.34 -13.35 -0.94
C ALA A 23 -10.21 -12.88 -0.01
N LEU A 24 -9.21 -13.73 0.23
CA LEU A 24 -8.03 -13.39 1.03
C LEU A 24 -7.20 -12.25 0.41
N LEU A 25 -7.06 -12.23 -0.91
CA LEU A 25 -6.40 -11.15 -1.65
C LEU A 25 -7.17 -9.84 -1.49
N VAL A 26 -8.49 -9.88 -1.70
CA VAL A 26 -9.35 -8.68 -1.55
C VAL A 26 -9.29 -8.15 -0.12
N ALA A 27 -9.25 -9.03 0.89
CA ALA A 27 -9.10 -8.64 2.29
C ALA A 27 -7.75 -7.97 2.55
N HIS A 28 -6.65 -8.51 2.02
CA HIS A 28 -5.32 -7.88 2.08
C HIS A 28 -5.32 -6.48 1.47
N LEU A 29 -5.81 -6.34 0.24
CA LEU A 29 -5.88 -5.04 -0.45
C LEU A 29 -6.67 -4.01 0.36
N ARG A 30 -7.75 -4.42 1.04
CA ARG A 30 -8.52 -3.53 1.92
C ARG A 30 -7.72 -3.05 3.12
N LEU A 31 -6.91 -3.91 3.73
CA LEU A 31 -6.09 -3.57 4.88
C LEU A 31 -4.98 -2.58 4.50
N VAL A 32 -4.32 -2.81 3.36
CA VAL A 32 -3.28 -1.92 2.85
C VAL A 32 -3.88 -0.58 2.40
N HIS A 33 -5.02 -0.60 1.70
CA HIS A 33 -5.74 0.62 1.32
C HIS A 33 -6.19 1.45 2.56
N ASP A 34 -6.68 0.80 3.61
CA ASP A 34 -7.04 1.46 4.87
C ASP A 34 -5.83 2.09 5.57
N ALA A 35 -4.68 1.42 5.58
CA ALA A 35 -3.43 1.99 6.08
C ALA A 35 -2.98 3.19 5.23
N ALA A 36 -3.05 3.08 3.90
CA ALA A 36 -2.72 4.18 2.99
C ALA A 36 -3.63 5.41 3.18
N LEU A 37 -4.93 5.22 3.46
CA LEU A 37 -5.85 6.30 3.82
C LEU A 37 -5.36 7.06 5.06
N SER A 38 -5.00 6.33 6.13
CA SER A 38 -4.46 6.95 7.34
C SER A 38 -3.16 7.71 7.09
N ILE A 39 -2.19 7.09 6.42
CA ILE A 39 -0.88 7.71 6.14
C ILE A 39 -1.07 8.97 5.31
N THR A 40 -1.80 8.89 4.19
CA THR A 40 -1.95 10.02 3.28
C THR A 40 -2.75 11.17 3.89
N ALA A 41 -3.77 10.88 4.71
CA ALA A 41 -4.52 11.90 5.41
C ALA A 41 -3.64 12.66 6.42
N ARG A 42 -2.85 11.95 7.23
CA ARG A 42 -1.98 12.58 8.23
C ARG A 42 -0.81 13.34 7.59
N LEU A 43 -0.23 12.83 6.51
CA LEU A 43 0.78 13.57 5.74
C LEU A 43 0.22 14.88 5.16
N ARG A 44 -1.05 14.91 4.73
CA ARG A 44 -1.68 16.15 4.25
C ARG A 44 -1.95 17.16 5.36
N GLU A 45 -2.29 16.68 6.54
CA GLU A 45 -2.51 17.52 7.71
C GLU A 45 -1.20 18.17 8.18
N HIS A 46 -0.13 17.38 8.29
CA HIS A 46 1.17 17.86 8.74
C HIS A 46 1.95 18.63 7.67
N TYR A 47 1.80 18.27 6.39
CA TYR A 47 2.49 18.91 5.28
C TYR A 47 1.50 19.38 4.19
N PRO A 48 0.73 20.46 4.42
CA PRO A 48 -0.24 20.95 3.44
C PRO A 48 0.37 21.33 2.08
N ALA A 49 1.65 21.71 2.05
CA ALA A 49 2.38 22.07 0.84
C ALA A 49 3.08 20.87 0.15
N LEU A 50 3.07 19.67 0.75
CA LEU A 50 3.70 18.49 0.16
C LEU A 50 2.94 18.04 -1.08
N HIS A 51 3.58 18.10 -2.24
CA HIS A 51 2.99 17.65 -3.51
C HIS A 51 3.26 16.17 -3.76
N PHE A 52 2.17 15.40 -3.76
CA PHE A 52 2.05 14.02 -4.22
C PHE A 52 0.59 13.76 -4.65
N SER A 53 0.30 12.66 -5.33
CA SER A 53 -1.06 12.24 -5.65
C SER A 53 -1.60 11.27 -4.60
N THR A 54 -2.54 11.73 -3.77
CA THR A 54 -3.23 10.85 -2.81
C THR A 54 -4.04 9.78 -3.54
N GLU A 55 -4.68 10.13 -4.65
CA GLU A 55 -5.45 9.19 -5.46
C GLU A 55 -4.59 8.05 -6.01
N GLU A 56 -3.40 8.37 -6.54
CA GLU A 56 -2.46 7.33 -7.03
C GLU A 56 -2.03 6.39 -5.90
N VAL A 57 -1.70 6.91 -4.72
CA VAL A 57 -1.31 6.08 -3.57
C VAL A 57 -2.44 5.15 -3.15
N LEU A 58 -3.67 5.68 -3.09
CA LEU A 58 -4.83 4.90 -2.66
C LEU A 58 -5.21 3.81 -3.67
N LEU A 59 -5.14 4.11 -4.96
CA LEU A 59 -5.38 3.13 -6.04
C LEU A 59 -4.23 2.13 -6.12
N GLY A 60 -2.99 2.56 -5.96
CA GLY A 60 -1.81 1.71 -5.90
C GLY A 60 -1.91 0.70 -4.75
N ALA A 61 -2.17 1.17 -3.53
CA ALA A 61 -2.41 0.31 -2.37
C ALA A 61 -3.55 -0.69 -2.61
N ALA A 62 -4.64 -0.25 -3.24
CA ALA A 62 -5.80 -1.08 -3.56
C ALA A 62 -5.57 -2.11 -4.67
N THR A 63 -4.48 -2.01 -5.46
CA THR A 63 -4.26 -2.85 -6.65
C THR A 63 -2.90 -3.54 -6.71
N HIS A 64 -1.93 -3.17 -5.87
CA HIS A 64 -0.52 -3.59 -5.97
C HIS A 64 -0.36 -5.11 -6.09
N ASP A 65 -1.12 -5.87 -5.30
CA ASP A 65 -0.97 -7.32 -5.21
C ASP A 65 -1.86 -8.10 -6.19
N LEU A 66 -2.61 -7.44 -7.08
CA LEU A 66 -3.53 -8.11 -8.01
C LEU A 66 -2.83 -9.02 -9.01
N GLY A 67 -1.51 -8.87 -9.22
CA GLY A 67 -0.71 -9.82 -9.98
C GLY A 67 -0.75 -11.25 -9.41
N LYS A 68 -1.05 -11.43 -8.12
CA LYS A 68 -1.17 -12.76 -7.47
C LYS A 68 -2.30 -13.61 -8.03
N VAL A 69 -3.24 -13.02 -8.78
CA VAL A 69 -4.23 -13.79 -9.54
C VAL A 69 -3.57 -14.69 -10.60
N LEU A 70 -2.41 -14.30 -11.11
CA LEU A 70 -1.63 -15.11 -12.07
C LEU A 70 -0.75 -16.17 -11.40
N HIS A 71 -0.44 -16.01 -10.11
CA HIS A 71 0.45 -16.89 -9.34
C HIS A 71 -0.20 -17.28 -8.01
N PRO A 72 -1.27 -18.11 -8.01
CA PRO A 72 -2.05 -18.43 -6.81
C PRO A 72 -1.23 -19.01 -5.64
N GLU A 73 -0.13 -19.70 -5.94
CA GLU A 73 0.84 -20.24 -4.99
C GLU A 73 1.50 -19.17 -4.11
N GLU A 74 1.60 -17.92 -4.59
CA GLU A 74 2.19 -16.79 -3.86
C GLU A 74 1.19 -16.11 -2.90
N MET A 75 -0.06 -16.60 -2.85
CA MET A 75 -1.09 -16.05 -1.96
C MET A 75 -0.76 -16.28 -0.48
N THR A 76 -0.24 -17.47 -0.17
CA THR A 76 0.14 -17.90 1.18
C THR A 76 1.54 -18.49 1.24
N GLY A 77 2.16 -18.74 0.08
CA GLY A 77 3.53 -19.21 -0.05
C GLY A 77 4.50 -18.08 -0.40
N PRO A 78 5.81 -18.35 -0.35
CA PRO A 78 6.81 -17.41 -0.84
C PRO A 78 6.73 -17.25 -2.36
N GLY A 79 7.11 -16.07 -2.86
CA GLY A 79 7.28 -15.80 -4.28
C GLY A 79 7.14 -14.31 -4.61
N ASP A 80 7.64 -13.93 -5.78
CA ASP A 80 7.75 -12.56 -6.29
C ASP A 80 7.33 -12.44 -7.77
N ARG A 81 6.81 -13.50 -8.40
CA ARG A 81 6.46 -13.45 -9.84
C ARG A 81 5.28 -12.54 -10.14
N HIS A 82 4.41 -12.32 -9.17
CA HIS A 82 3.34 -11.31 -9.28
C HIS A 82 3.90 -9.90 -9.45
N GLU A 83 5.09 -9.60 -8.94
CA GLU A 83 5.72 -8.28 -9.05
C GLU A 83 6.14 -7.98 -10.50
N GLU A 84 6.59 -9.02 -11.22
CA GLU A 84 7.04 -8.87 -12.59
C GLU A 84 5.90 -8.89 -13.60
N SER A 85 4.94 -9.79 -13.40
CA SER A 85 3.80 -9.97 -14.30
C SER A 85 2.63 -9.02 -14.01
N GLY A 86 2.55 -8.48 -12.80
CA GLY A 86 1.46 -7.64 -12.31
C GLY A 86 1.21 -6.38 -13.13
N PRO A 87 2.24 -5.57 -13.48
CA PRO A 87 2.02 -4.35 -14.26
C PRO A 87 1.37 -4.60 -15.62
N GLU A 88 1.92 -5.54 -16.40
CA GLU A 88 1.39 -5.89 -17.72
C GLU A 88 -0.03 -6.47 -17.62
N PHE A 89 -0.26 -7.32 -16.62
CA PHE A 89 -1.60 -7.86 -16.33
C PHE A 89 -2.61 -6.74 -16.04
N LEU A 90 -2.29 -5.80 -15.16
CA LEU A 90 -3.19 -4.70 -14.81
C LEU A 90 -3.48 -3.77 -16.00
N ILE A 91 -2.48 -3.54 -16.86
CA ILE A 91 -2.66 -2.79 -18.11
C ILE A 91 -3.67 -3.50 -19.02
N GLN A 92 -3.57 -4.83 -19.17
CA GLN A 92 -4.53 -5.62 -19.93
C GLN A 92 -5.94 -5.57 -19.32
N GLN A 93 -6.04 -5.37 -18.00
CA GLN A 93 -7.30 -5.12 -17.30
C GLN A 93 -7.80 -3.66 -17.39
N ARG A 94 -7.18 -2.85 -18.25
CA ARG A 94 -7.47 -1.43 -18.52
C ARG A 94 -7.08 -0.46 -17.41
N LEU A 95 -6.19 -0.85 -16.51
CA LEU A 95 -5.58 0.07 -15.57
C LEU A 95 -4.52 0.92 -16.30
N PRO A 96 -4.51 2.25 -16.13
CA PRO A 96 -3.46 3.10 -16.71
C PRO A 96 -2.05 2.63 -16.31
N PRO A 97 -1.04 2.68 -17.21
CA PRO A 97 0.32 2.24 -16.90
C PRO A 97 0.94 2.90 -15.67
N HIS A 98 0.63 4.19 -15.44
CA HIS A 98 1.10 4.89 -14.26
C HIS A 98 0.53 4.29 -12.97
N LEU A 99 -0.69 3.77 -12.95
CA LEU A 99 -1.22 3.07 -11.77
C LEU A 99 -0.74 1.62 -11.69
N ALA A 100 -0.61 0.95 -12.85
CA ALA A 100 -0.17 -0.45 -12.89
C ALA A 100 1.27 -0.65 -12.37
N ARG A 101 2.12 0.40 -12.41
CA ARG A 101 3.50 0.35 -11.92
C ARG A 101 3.60 -0.09 -10.46
N PHE A 102 2.61 0.26 -9.63
CA PHE A 102 2.58 -0.07 -8.20
C PHE A 102 2.61 -1.58 -7.95
N ALA A 103 2.12 -2.39 -8.89
CA ALA A 103 2.22 -3.84 -8.78
C ALA A 103 3.65 -4.38 -8.78
N ARG A 104 4.62 -3.57 -9.21
CA ARG A 104 6.05 -3.87 -9.09
C ARG A 104 6.75 -3.01 -8.05
N THR A 105 6.50 -1.70 -8.07
CA THR A 105 7.26 -0.75 -7.26
C THR A 105 7.00 -0.89 -5.76
N HIS A 106 5.87 -1.48 -5.34
CA HIS A 106 5.58 -1.74 -3.92
C HIS A 106 6.58 -2.72 -3.28
N ALA A 107 7.16 -3.65 -4.05
CA ALA A 107 8.14 -4.62 -3.60
C ALA A 107 9.59 -4.22 -3.97
N ARG A 108 9.74 -3.39 -5.02
CA ARG A 108 11.03 -2.86 -5.51
C ARG A 108 11.28 -1.43 -5.10
N TRP A 109 10.95 -1.09 -3.86
CA TRP A 109 11.03 0.28 -3.33
C TRP A 109 12.47 0.81 -3.14
N THR A 110 13.48 -0.01 -3.40
CA THR A 110 14.90 0.38 -3.44
C THR A 110 15.41 0.72 -4.85
N ASP A 111 14.58 0.56 -5.88
CA ASP A 111 14.93 0.95 -7.25
C ASP A 111 15.16 2.47 -7.35
N GLU A 112 16.04 2.87 -8.24
CA GLU A 112 16.31 4.29 -8.49
C GLU A 112 15.12 4.98 -9.18
N GLY A 113 14.93 6.28 -8.90
CA GLY A 113 13.97 7.11 -9.62
C GLY A 113 12.51 6.95 -9.19
N LEU A 114 12.23 6.22 -8.11
CA LEU A 114 10.88 6.10 -7.56
C LEU A 114 10.32 7.44 -7.06
N LEU A 115 9.01 7.60 -7.24
CA LEU A 115 8.28 8.75 -6.73
C LEU A 115 7.89 8.53 -5.27
N LEU A 116 7.48 9.59 -4.59
CA LEU A 116 7.00 9.49 -3.21
C LEU A 116 5.78 8.56 -3.13
N GLU A 117 4.92 8.59 -4.15
CA GLU A 117 3.74 7.73 -4.25
C GLU A 117 4.10 6.24 -4.23
N ASP A 118 5.17 5.83 -4.94
CA ASP A 118 5.63 4.45 -4.96
C ASP A 118 6.09 4.00 -3.57
N LEU A 119 6.86 4.85 -2.88
CA LEU A 119 7.32 4.59 -1.51
C LEU A 119 6.16 4.54 -0.51
N LEU A 120 5.14 5.39 -0.66
CA LEU A 120 3.97 5.40 0.22
C LEU A 120 3.10 4.13 0.06
N VAL A 121 3.00 3.58 -1.16
CA VAL A 121 2.33 2.29 -1.37
C VAL A 121 3.11 1.15 -0.69
N ALA A 122 4.43 1.10 -0.89
CA ALA A 122 5.29 0.13 -0.21
C ALA A 122 5.20 0.26 1.32
N LEU A 123 5.19 1.50 1.84
CA LEU A 123 5.11 1.79 3.26
C LEU A 123 3.79 1.31 3.87
N ALA A 124 2.68 1.56 3.18
CA ALA A 124 1.36 1.06 3.60
C ALA A 124 1.33 -0.48 3.66
N ASP A 125 1.90 -1.16 2.67
CA ASP A 125 1.97 -2.63 2.62
C ASP A 125 2.88 -3.23 3.73
N HIS A 126 3.84 -2.47 4.21
CA HIS A 126 4.65 -2.86 5.37
C HIS A 126 3.88 -2.62 6.68
N VAL A 127 3.43 -1.39 6.91
CA VAL A 127 2.98 -0.95 8.24
C VAL A 127 1.58 -1.45 8.62
N TRP A 128 0.75 -1.91 7.67
CA TRP A 128 -0.62 -2.34 7.99
C TRP A 128 -0.65 -3.43 9.08
N LYS A 129 0.35 -4.32 9.08
CA LYS A 129 0.54 -5.40 10.07
C LYS A 129 1.48 -5.02 11.21
N GLY A 130 1.85 -3.73 11.32
CA GLY A 130 2.78 -3.21 12.32
C GLY A 130 4.26 -3.48 12.02
N LYS A 131 4.60 -3.93 10.79
CA LYS A 131 6.00 -4.08 10.39
C LYS A 131 6.57 -2.70 10.08
N ARG A 132 7.61 -2.31 10.84
CA ARG A 132 8.44 -1.13 10.58
C ARG A 132 9.66 -1.54 9.74
N ASP A 133 10.03 -0.71 8.78
CA ASP A 133 11.18 -0.95 7.89
C ASP A 133 12.01 0.32 7.80
N GLU A 134 13.08 0.37 8.59
CA GLU A 134 13.90 1.58 8.76
C GLU A 134 14.46 2.10 7.44
N HIS A 135 14.77 1.22 6.49
CA HIS A 135 15.32 1.63 5.20
C HIS A 135 14.23 2.30 4.33
N LEU A 136 13.06 1.68 4.22
CA LEU A 136 11.93 2.25 3.51
C LEU A 136 11.45 3.57 4.15
N GLU A 137 11.37 3.61 5.47
CA GLU A 137 11.01 4.82 6.22
C GLU A 137 12.00 5.96 5.96
N SER A 138 13.30 5.66 5.96
CA SER A 138 14.34 6.65 5.64
C SER A 138 14.21 7.21 4.22
N LEU A 139 13.84 6.39 3.23
CA LEU A 139 13.61 6.84 1.85
C LEU A 139 12.40 7.77 1.75
N VAL A 140 11.31 7.45 2.45
CA VAL A 140 10.11 8.29 2.54
C VAL A 140 10.43 9.63 3.20
N ILE A 141 11.15 9.60 4.33
CA ILE A 141 11.59 10.80 5.05
C ILE A 141 12.45 11.68 4.17
N ALA A 142 13.43 11.11 3.47
CA ALA A 142 14.29 11.85 2.56
C ALA A 142 13.49 12.53 1.43
N LYS A 143 12.51 11.84 0.83
CA LYS A 143 11.65 12.41 -0.22
C LYS A 143 10.74 13.51 0.28
N ILE A 144 10.20 13.39 1.49
CA ILE A 144 9.39 14.44 2.09
C ILE A 144 10.25 15.66 2.40
N ALA A 145 11.40 15.47 3.08
CA ALA A 145 12.34 16.54 3.41
C ALA A 145 12.80 17.31 2.16
N GLU A 146 13.15 16.61 1.08
CA GLU A 146 13.50 17.21 -0.21
C GLU A 146 12.36 18.11 -0.74
N LYS A 147 11.11 17.61 -0.72
CA LYS A 147 9.95 18.32 -1.27
C LYS A 147 9.46 19.47 -0.39
N THR A 148 9.66 19.42 0.92
CA THR A 148 9.21 20.44 1.87
C THR A 148 10.31 21.43 2.26
N SER A 149 11.57 21.14 1.91
CA SER A 149 12.75 21.87 2.40
C SER A 149 12.85 21.92 3.92
N LEU A 150 12.32 20.90 4.61
CA LEU A 150 12.46 20.71 6.05
C LEU A 150 13.70 19.88 6.37
N GLU A 151 14.16 19.94 7.61
CA GLU A 151 15.24 19.08 8.06
C GLU A 151 14.78 17.62 8.22
N PRO A 152 15.60 16.62 7.85
CA PRO A 152 15.21 15.20 7.93
C PRO A 152 14.74 14.74 9.31
N TRP A 153 15.27 15.32 10.40
CA TRP A 153 14.88 14.95 11.76
C TRP A 153 13.48 15.47 12.14
N GLU A 154 13.06 16.62 11.59
CA GLU A 154 11.69 17.13 11.76
C GLU A 154 10.71 16.20 11.04
N VAL A 155 11.06 15.80 9.82
CA VAL A 155 10.25 14.87 9.03
C VAL A 155 10.19 13.49 9.68
N PHE A 156 11.31 12.99 10.20
CA PHE A 156 11.35 11.73 10.94
C PHE A 156 10.36 11.73 12.11
N ALA A 157 10.36 12.76 12.96
CA ALA A 157 9.50 12.80 14.14
C ALA A 157 8.01 12.70 13.77
N THR A 158 7.59 13.40 12.73
CA THR A 158 6.20 13.33 12.25
C THR A 158 5.88 12.00 11.57
N VAL A 159 6.76 11.49 10.70
CA VAL A 159 6.52 10.20 10.03
C VAL A 159 6.45 9.07 11.05
N ASP A 160 7.29 9.09 12.08
CA ASP A 160 7.29 8.11 13.16
C ASP A 160 5.96 8.10 13.93
N GLU A 161 5.45 9.29 14.31
CA GLU A 161 4.13 9.44 14.94
C GLU A 161 3.00 8.87 14.06
N ILE A 162 3.00 9.17 12.76
CA ILE A 162 2.00 8.66 11.81
C ILE A 162 2.06 7.13 11.74
N LEU A 163 3.26 6.56 11.66
CA LEU A 163 3.43 5.12 11.54
C LEU A 163 3.08 4.39 12.84
N ASP A 164 3.32 5.00 14.01
CA ASP A 164 2.87 4.47 15.29
C ASP A 164 1.34 4.46 15.41
N GLU A 165 0.67 5.54 14.99
CA GLU A 165 -0.79 5.58 14.91
C GLU A 165 -1.34 4.44 14.03
N VAL A 166 -0.76 4.24 12.85
CA VAL A 166 -1.19 3.19 11.92
C VAL A 166 -0.87 1.79 12.45
N ALA A 167 0.31 1.59 13.04
CA ALA A 167 0.74 0.31 13.61
C ALA A 167 -0.08 -0.07 14.86
N SER A 168 -0.63 0.90 15.59
CA SER A 168 -1.51 0.63 16.74
C SER A 168 -2.75 -0.22 16.39
N LEU A 169 -3.18 -0.20 15.11
CA LEU A 169 -4.30 -0.99 14.59
C LEU A 169 -3.90 -2.38 14.07
N ALA A 170 -2.61 -2.72 14.05
CA ALA A 170 -2.08 -3.96 13.47
C ALA A 170 -2.75 -5.22 14.06
N GLY A 171 -2.92 -5.28 15.37
CA GLY A 171 -3.57 -6.43 16.02
C GLY A 171 -5.00 -6.64 15.52
N ALA A 172 -5.77 -5.57 15.34
CA ALA A 172 -7.14 -5.65 14.86
C ALA A 172 -7.21 -6.02 13.37
N ARG A 173 -6.26 -5.53 12.56
CA ARG A 173 -6.09 -5.89 11.14
C ARG A 173 -5.75 -7.36 10.94
N LEU A 174 -4.85 -7.91 11.75
CA LEU A 174 -4.48 -9.33 11.73
C LEU A 174 -5.67 -10.23 12.12
N VAL A 175 -6.48 -9.82 13.10
CA VAL A 175 -7.71 -10.54 13.45
C VAL A 175 -8.69 -10.54 12.27
N TYR A 176 -8.89 -9.39 11.61
CA TYR A 176 -9.74 -9.30 10.41
C TYR A 176 -9.26 -10.22 9.29
N GLN A 177 -7.95 -10.20 8.97
CA GLN A 177 -7.39 -11.06 7.93
C GLN A 177 -7.59 -12.55 8.27
N LYS A 178 -7.31 -12.94 9.52
CA LYS A 178 -7.48 -14.31 9.99
C LYS A 178 -8.93 -14.79 9.89
N GLN A 179 -9.91 -13.94 10.22
CA GLN A 179 -11.33 -14.28 10.08
C GLN A 179 -11.72 -14.61 8.64
N ILE A 180 -11.17 -13.88 7.66
CA ILE A 180 -11.38 -14.17 6.23
C ILE A 180 -10.73 -15.50 5.86
N GLN A 181 -9.49 -15.72 6.32
CA GLN A 181 -8.77 -16.97 6.08
C GLN A 181 -9.51 -18.20 6.66
N ASP A 182 -10.04 -18.09 7.87
CA ASP A 182 -10.79 -19.16 8.55
C ASP A 182 -12.19 -19.41 7.93
N SER A 183 -12.67 -18.50 7.08
CA SER A 183 -13.99 -18.59 6.41
C SER A 183 -13.94 -19.21 5.01
N MET A 184 -12.75 -19.58 4.52
CA MET A 184 -12.51 -20.20 3.22
C MET A 184 -12.38 -21.71 3.35
#